data_AF-A0A382JXS0-F1
#
_entry.id   AF-A0A382JXS0-F1
#
_cell.length_a   1.000
_cell.length_b   1.000
_cell.length_c   1.000
_cell.angle_alpha   90.00
_cell.angle_beta   90.00
_cell.angle_gamma   90.00
#
_symmetry.space_group_name_H-M   'P 1'
#
loop_
_entity.id
_entity.type
_entity.pdbx_description
1 polymer ?
#
loop_
_entity_poly.entity_id
_entity_poly.type
_entity_poly.pdbx_seq_one_letter_code
_entity_poly.pdbx_strand_id
1 'polypeptide(L)'
;MDKSSEQHKYKNSFLNWIEFRLPIVSYIEKEYKDYPMPKNCNYFWSFGALATILLVVLIVSGIFLAMHYTPHTDMAFDSVERIMRDVNY
;
A
#
# COMPACT_ATOMS: atom_id res chain seq x y z
N MET A 1 -32.88 -0.78 1.24
CA MET A 1 -32.56 -1.93 0.37
C MET A 1 -31.05 -2.09 0.41
N ASP A 2 -30.59 -3.00 1.26
CA ASP A 2 -29.16 -3.30 1.44
C ASP A 2 -28.66 -4.10 0.23
N LYS A 3 -27.91 -3.46 -0.66
CA LYS A 3 -27.29 -4.09 -1.84
C LYS A 3 -26.11 -5.00 -1.48
N SER A 4 -25.76 -5.15 -0.20
CA SER A 4 -24.61 -5.95 0.26
C SER A 4 -24.71 -7.46 -0.01
N SER A 5 -25.85 -7.94 -0.49
CA SER A 5 -26.15 -9.37 -0.68
C SER A 5 -26.14 -9.84 -2.14
N GLU A 6 -25.88 -8.96 -3.11
CA GLU A 6 -25.72 -9.36 -4.51
C GLU A 6 -24.36 -10.07 -4.69
N GLN A 7 -24.39 -11.39 -4.88
CA GLN A 7 -23.23 -12.22 -5.15
C GLN A 7 -22.56 -11.75 -6.46
N HIS A 8 -21.47 -10.98 -6.34
CA HIS A 8 -20.69 -10.53 -7.47
C HIS A 8 -20.04 -11.75 -8.15
N LYS A 9 -20.72 -12.33 -9.15
CA LYS A 9 -20.21 -13.49 -9.89
C LYS A 9 -19.12 -13.03 -10.84
N TYR A 10 -17.87 -13.33 -10.49
CA TYR A 10 -16.74 -13.09 -11.36
C TYR A 10 -16.76 -14.07 -12.53
N LYS A 11 -16.35 -13.61 -13.72
CA LYS A 11 -16.32 -14.45 -14.93
C LYS A 11 -15.36 -15.64 -14.81
N ASN A 12 -14.36 -15.54 -13.92
CA ASN A 12 -13.37 -16.60 -13.68
C ASN A 12 -13.83 -17.55 -12.57
N SER A 13 -13.88 -18.85 -12.86
CA SER A 13 -14.27 -19.90 -11.91
C SER A 13 -13.37 -19.94 -10.67
N PHE A 14 -12.07 -19.69 -10.85
CA PHE A 14 -11.11 -19.60 -9.75
C PHE A 14 -11.39 -18.43 -8.79
N LEU A 15 -11.75 -17.25 -9.32
CA LEU A 15 -12.08 -16.09 -8.49
C LEU A 15 -13.34 -16.36 -7.65
N ASN A 16 -14.35 -17.02 -8.21
CA ASN A 16 -15.54 -17.40 -7.43
C ASN A 16 -15.24 -18.40 -6.32
N TRP A 17 -14.27 -19.31 -6.53
CA TRP A 17 -13.84 -20.24 -5.48
C TRP A 17 -13.09 -19.53 -4.35
N ILE A 18 -12.22 -18.56 -4.67
CA ILE A 18 -11.57 -17.72 -3.66
C ILE A 18 -12.60 -16.92 -2.89
N GLU A 19 -13.50 -16.21 -3.57
CA GLU A 19 -14.54 -15.38 -2.93
C GLU A 19 -15.45 -16.18 -2.01
N PHE A 20 -15.77 -17.42 -2.38
CA PHE A 20 -16.56 -18.32 -1.53
C PHE A 20 -15.83 -18.69 -0.22
N ARG A 21 -14.50 -18.80 -0.26
CA ARG A 21 -13.68 -19.15 0.91
C ARG A 21 -13.32 -17.93 1.74
N LEU A 22 -12.92 -16.84 1.07
CA LEU A 22 -12.54 -15.57 1.67
C LEU A 22 -12.92 -14.44 0.69
N PRO A 23 -13.96 -13.64 1.00
CA PRO A 23 -14.52 -12.63 0.09
C PRO A 23 -13.65 -11.35 0.02
N ILE A 24 -12.38 -11.49 -0.38
CA ILE A 24 -11.41 -10.39 -0.38
C ILE A 24 -11.76 -9.32 -1.41
N VAL A 25 -12.09 -9.75 -2.63
CA VAL A 25 -12.30 -8.85 -3.76
C VAL A 25 -13.60 -8.09 -3.57
N SER A 26 -14.67 -8.76 -3.16
CA SER A 26 -15.95 -8.09 -2.86
C SER A 26 -15.85 -7.09 -1.71
N TYR A 27 -15.05 -7.36 -0.67
CA TYR A 27 -14.79 -6.38 0.38
C TYR A 27 -14.03 -5.15 -0.14
N ILE A 28 -12.99 -5.35 -0.95
CA ILE A 28 -12.23 -4.24 -1.54
C ILE A 28 -13.13 -3.40 -2.46
N GLU A 29 -13.95 -4.03 -3.30
CA GLU A 29 -14.88 -3.33 -4.17
C GLU A 29 -15.89 -2.52 -3.36
N LYS A 30 -16.45 -3.08 -2.30
CA LYS A 30 -17.40 -2.37 -1.43
C LYS A 30 -16.78 -1.13 -0.79
N GLU A 31 -15.58 -1.24 -0.22
CA GLU A 31 -14.95 -0.15 0.54
C GLU A 31 -14.32 0.93 -0.35
N TYR A 32 -13.75 0.57 -1.50
CA TYR A 32 -13.05 1.54 -2.36
C TYR A 32 -13.91 2.06 -3.51
N LYS A 33 -14.84 1.25 -4.03
CA LYS A 33 -15.60 1.60 -5.24
C LYS A 33 -17.02 2.07 -4.92
N ASP A 34 -17.70 1.36 -4.02
CA ASP A 34 -19.10 1.63 -3.72
C ASP A 34 -19.31 2.53 -2.49
N TYR A 35 -18.22 2.91 -1.81
CA TYR A 35 -18.29 3.80 -0.65
C TYR A 35 -18.76 5.20 -1.05
N PRO A 36 -19.89 5.69 -0.51
CA PRO A 36 -20.45 6.98 -0.91
C PRO A 36 -19.62 8.13 -0.31
N MET A 37 -18.84 8.79 -1.16
CA MET A 37 -18.04 9.95 -0.76
C MET A 37 -18.76 11.28 -1.04
N PRO A 38 -18.73 12.25 -0.12
CA PRO A 38 -19.36 13.55 -0.32
C PRO A 38 -18.69 14.33 -1.47
N LYS A 39 -19.51 14.91 -2.36
CA LYS A 39 -19.04 15.61 -3.58
C LYS A 39 -18.26 16.90 -3.32
N ASN A 40 -18.38 17.47 -2.12
CA ASN A 40 -17.76 18.75 -1.72
C ASN A 40 -16.45 18.58 -0.93
N CYS A 41 -15.70 17.50 -1.18
CA CYS A 41 -14.42 17.28 -0.51
C CYS A 41 -13.37 18.33 -0.89
N ASN A 42 -12.65 18.83 0.12
CA ASN A 42 -11.54 19.75 -0.06
C ASN A 42 -10.22 18.97 -0.23
N TYR A 43 -9.19 19.62 -0.78
CA TYR A 43 -7.86 19.07 -1.02
C TYR A 43 -7.25 18.39 0.22
N PHE A 44 -7.51 18.92 1.42
CA PHE A 44 -6.97 18.34 2.65
C PHE A 44 -7.40 16.88 2.90
N TRP A 45 -8.53 16.46 2.36
CA TRP A 45 -8.99 15.08 2.46
C TRP A 45 -8.07 14.09 1.73
N SER A 46 -7.35 14.54 0.71
CA SER A 46 -6.39 13.72 -0.05
C SER A 46 -5.07 13.49 0.69
N PHE A 47 -4.77 14.22 1.77
CA PHE A 47 -3.51 14.03 2.51
C PHE A 47 -3.40 12.65 3.15
N GLY A 48 -4.50 12.00 3.53
CA GLY A 48 -4.46 10.63 4.06
C GLY A 48 -3.96 9.63 3.02
N ALA A 49 -4.46 9.72 1.79
CA ALA A 49 -3.99 8.90 0.67
C ALA A 49 -2.52 9.20 0.33
N LEU A 50 -2.15 10.49 0.31
CA LEU A 50 -0.77 10.90 0.10
C LEU A 50 0.17 10.35 1.19
N ALA A 51 -0.23 10.42 2.46
CA ALA A 51 0.54 9.89 3.59
C ALA A 51 0.71 8.37 3.49
N THR A 52 -0.30 7.66 3.01
CA THR A 52 -0.23 6.21 2.77
C THR A 52 0.82 5.89 1.71
N ILE A 53 0.84 6.64 0.61
CA ILE A 53 1.86 6.48 -0.45
C ILE A 53 3.25 6.78 0.10
N LEU A 54 3.40 7.89 0.82
CA LEU A 54 4.68 8.28 1.43
C LEU A 54 5.18 7.19 2.39
N LEU A 55 4.30 6.64 3.22
CA LEU A 55 4.65 5.57 4.15
C LEU A 55 5.18 4.34 3.40
N VAL A 56 4.51 3.91 2.33
CA VAL A 56 4.97 2.77 1.52
C VAL A 56 6.35 3.05 0.92
N VAL A 57 6.57 4.25 0.36
CA VAL A 57 7.87 4.63 -0.19
C VAL A 57 8.94 4.66 0.90
N LEU A 58 8.64 5.16 2.10
CA LEU A 58 9.58 5.20 3.23
C LEU A 58 9.91 3.80 3.76
N ILE A 59 8.93 2.89 3.81
CA ILE A 59 9.18 1.49 4.21
C ILE A 59 10.09 0.81 3.20
N VAL A 60 9.75 0.88 1.91
CA VAL A 60 10.51 0.22 0.84
C VAL A 60 11.93 0.78 0.79
N SER A 61 12.09 2.10 0.68
CA SER A 61 13.42 2.73 0.65
C SER A 61 14.19 2.52 1.96
N GLY A 62 13.52 2.58 3.10
CA GLY A 62 14.11 2.28 4.41
C GLY A 62 14.68 0.87 4.51
N ILE A 63 13.99 -0.14 3.97
CA ILE A 63 14.50 -1.52 3.91
C ILE A 63 15.76 -1.59 3.04
N PHE A 64 15.79 -0.92 1.89
CA PHE A 64 16.98 -0.87 1.04
C PHE A 64 18.18 -0.21 1.73
N LEU A 65 17.94 0.90 2.43
CA LEU A 65 18.97 1.57 3.22
C LEU A 65 19.45 0.68 4.37
N ALA A 66 18.54 0.01 5.08
CA ALA A 66 18.87 -0.86 6.20
C ALA A 66 19.76 -2.05 5.81
N MET A 67 19.65 -2.57 4.59
CA MET A 67 20.53 -3.63 4.08
C MET A 67 21.99 -3.18 3.90
N HIS A 68 22.23 -1.87 3.75
CA HIS A 68 23.56 -1.32 3.46
C HIS A 68 24.13 -0.46 4.60
N TYR A 69 23.29 -0.02 5.53
CA TYR A 69 23.67 0.79 6.67
C TYR A 69 24.29 -0.06 7.79
N THR A 70 25.35 0.46 8.43
CA THR A 70 25.99 -0.18 9.59
C THR A 70 25.69 0.62 10.86
N PRO A 71 24.95 0.06 11.83
CA PRO A 71 24.52 0.78 13.04
C PRO A 71 25.62 0.80 14.11
N HIS A 72 26.78 1.37 13.80
CA HIS A 72 27.91 1.54 14.73
C HIS A 72 28.43 2.97 14.64
N THR A 73 28.77 3.60 15.77
CA THR A 73 29.18 5.03 15.81
C THR A 73 30.34 5.33 14.87
N ASP A 74 31.30 4.42 14.77
CA ASP A 74 32.51 4.62 13.98
C ASP A 74 32.31 4.37 12.48
N MET A 75 31.31 3.55 12.11
CA MET A 75 31.07 3.12 10.71
C MET A 75 29.79 3.71 10.10
N ALA A 76 28.97 4.41 10.90
CA ALA A 76 27.70 4.96 10.46
C ALA A 76 27.87 5.92 9.28
N PHE A 77 28.86 6.82 9.36
CA PHE A 77 29.14 7.79 8.31
C PHE A 77 29.68 7.11 7.03
N ASP A 78 30.70 6.26 7.19
CA ASP A 78 31.32 5.53 6.08
C ASP A 78 30.31 4.65 5.33
N SER A 79 29.37 4.02 6.06
CA SER A 79 28.30 3.22 5.45
C SER A 79 27.36 4.04 4.57
N VAL A 80 27.10 5.31 4.92
CA VAL A 80 26.29 6.23 4.09
C VAL A 80 27.07 6.72 2.88
N GLU A 81 28.35 7.05 3.03
CA GLU A 81 29.20 7.44 1.90
C GLU A 81 29.29 6.31 0.86
N ARG A 82 29.44 5.07 1.33
CA ARG A 82 29.43 3.87 0.48
C ARG A 82 28.09 3.69 -0.24
N ILE A 83 26.96 3.96 0.41
CA ILE A 83 25.64 3.92 -0.25
C ILE A 83 25.57 4.95 -1.39
N MET A 84 26.08 6.15 -1.18
CA MET A 84 26.01 7.22 -2.18
C MET A 84 26.95 7.01 -3.38
N ARG A 85 28.09 6.34 -3.19
CA ARG A 85 29.12 6.19 -4.23
C ARG A 85 29.11 4.83 -4.93
N ASP A 86 28.83 3.76 -4.18
CA ASP A 86 29.12 2.40 -4.63
C ASP A 86 27.85 1.54 -4.81
N VAL A 87 26.68 2.00 -4.33
CA VAL A 87 25.42 1.27 -4.50
C VAL A 87 24.69 1.78 -5.74
N ASN A 88 24.26 0.84 -6.59
CA ASN A 88 23.52 1.15 -7.81
C ASN A 88 22.08 1.58 -7.48
N TYR A 89 21.55 2.53 -8.25
CA TYR A 89 20.19 3.07 -8.15
C TYR A 89 19.15 2.23 -8.91
#